data_AF-A0A1F8PMK3-F1
#
_entry.id   AF-A0A1F8PMK3-F1
#
_cell.length_a   1.000
_cell.length_b   1.000
_cell.length_c   1.000
_cell.angle_alpha   90.00
_cell.angle_beta   90.00
_cell.angle_gamma   90.00
#
_symmetry.space_group_name_H-M   'P 1'
#
loop_
_entity.id
_entity.type
_entity.pdbx_description
1 polymer ?
#
loop_
_entity_poly.entity_id
_entity_poly.type
_entity_poly.pdbx_seq_one_letter_code
_entity_poly.pdbx_strand_id
1 'polypeptide(L)'
;MSKREKLLAKAKNSPKNISFQELEALAEAYDLPLKPGGSHYVQRLPDGRKNTIKREGDKVKKWYVQDVVEAIEMFSHTEEEPNE
;
A
#
# COMPACT_ATOMS: atom_id res chain seq x y z
N MET A 1 0.16 -6.09 16.98
CA MET A 1 -0.43 -4.81 16.54
C MET A 1 0.53 -3.64 16.78
N SER A 2 1.69 -3.70 16.12
CA SER A 2 2.52 -2.56 15.78
C SER A 2 1.70 -1.47 15.08
N LYS A 3 2.13 -0.21 15.16
CA LYS A 3 1.43 0.93 14.51
C LYS A 3 1.12 0.65 13.03
N ARG A 4 2.04 0.03 12.31
CA ARG A 4 1.87 -0.36 10.90
C ARG A 4 0.79 -1.41 10.65
N GLU A 5 0.66 -2.41 11.54
CA GLU A 5 -0.37 -3.45 11.43
C GLU A 5 -1.77 -2.88 11.69
N LYS A 6 -1.88 -1.97 12.68
CA LYS A 6 -3.14 -1.24 12.93
C LYS A 6 -3.54 -0.38 11.73
N LEU A 7 -2.56 0.26 11.09
CA LEU A 7 -2.78 1.09 9.91
C LEU A 7 -3.20 0.23 8.69
N LEU A 8 -2.58 -0.94 8.50
CA LEU A 8 -2.98 -1.92 7.49
C LEU A 8 -4.41 -2.42 7.72
N ALA A 9 -4.73 -2.81 8.95
CA ALA A 9 -6.08 -3.24 9.32
C ALA A 9 -7.12 -2.12 9.10
N LYS A 10 -6.76 -0.87 9.37
CA LYS A 10 -7.59 0.31 9.07
C LYS A 10 -7.77 0.50 7.56
N ALA A 11 -6.71 0.35 6.76
CA ALA A 11 -6.78 0.42 5.31
C ALA A 11 -7.65 -0.68 4.70
N LYS A 12 -7.61 -1.88 5.27
CA LYS A 12 -8.44 -3.02 4.85
C LYS A 12 -9.91 -2.87 5.24
N ASN A 13 -10.20 -2.52 6.49
CA ASN A 13 -11.57 -2.37 6.99
C ASN A 13 -12.24 -1.05 6.57
N SER A 14 -11.44 0.00 6.36
CA SER A 14 -11.93 1.36 6.11
C SER A 14 -11.05 2.10 5.10
N PRO A 15 -10.97 1.63 3.84
CA PRO A 15 -10.13 2.21 2.79
C PRO A 15 -10.53 3.65 2.41
N LYS A 16 -11.75 4.08 2.74
CA LYS A 16 -12.20 5.48 2.54
C LYS A 16 -11.70 6.45 3.63
N ASN A 17 -11.22 5.92 4.75
CA ASN A 17 -10.85 6.69 5.93
C ASN A 17 -9.32 6.78 6.13
N ILE A 18 -8.58 6.53 5.05
CA ILE A 18 -7.12 6.62 4.95
C ILE A 18 -6.80 7.78 4.02
N SER A 19 -5.95 8.69 4.47
CA SER A 19 -5.40 9.74 3.62
C SER A 19 -4.30 9.18 2.73
N PHE A 20 -3.94 9.92 1.67
CA PHE A 20 -2.78 9.55 0.84
C PHE A 20 -1.50 9.47 1.67
N GLN A 21 -1.33 10.37 2.64
CA GLN A 21 -0.15 10.42 3.51
C GLN A 21 -0.07 9.21 4.46
N GLU A 22 -1.22 8.76 4.99
CA GLU A 22 -1.29 7.49 5.73
C GLU A 22 -0.95 6.30 4.83
N LEU A 23 -1.44 6.30 3.59
CA LEU A 23 -1.14 5.23 2.63
C LEU A 23 0.34 5.18 2.24
N GLU A 24 0.97 6.34 2.06
CA GLU A 24 2.40 6.48 1.76
C GLU A 24 3.26 5.98 2.92
N ALA A 25 2.97 6.42 4.15
CA ALA A 25 3.65 5.95 5.34
C ALA A 25 3.45 4.44 5.57
N LEU A 26 2.26 3.92 5.24
CA LEU A 26 2.00 2.48 5.27
C LEU A 26 2.90 1.76 4.26
N ALA A 27 2.89 2.19 3.01
CA ALA A 27 3.63 1.54 1.93
C ALA A 27 5.15 1.57 2.19
N GLU A 28 5.69 2.68 2.69
CA GLU A 28 7.08 2.81 3.11
C GLU A 28 7.42 1.87 4.29
N ALA A 29 6.52 1.69 5.26
CA ALA A 29 6.72 0.79 6.39
C ALA A 29 6.74 -0.70 6.05
N TYR A 30 6.34 -1.06 4.82
CA TYR A 30 6.36 -2.41 4.26
C TYR A 30 7.34 -2.52 3.07
N ASP A 31 8.33 -1.62 2.95
CA ASP A 31 9.33 -1.62 1.86
C ASP A 31 8.74 -1.49 0.44
N LEU A 32 7.53 -0.94 0.33
CA LEU A 32 6.83 -0.67 -0.93
C LEU A 32 6.60 0.84 -1.13
N PRO A 33 7.66 1.68 -1.12
CA PRO A 33 7.50 3.13 -1.12
C PRO A 33 6.80 3.63 -2.39
N LEU A 34 5.90 4.60 -2.21
CA LEU A 34 5.23 5.32 -3.29
C LEU A 34 6.18 6.38 -3.86
N LYS A 35 6.66 6.20 -5.09
CA LYS A 35 7.55 7.19 -5.70
C LYS A 35 6.76 8.23 -6.50
N PRO A 36 6.99 9.53 -6.31
CA PRO A 36 6.35 10.55 -7.13
C PRO A 36 6.92 10.51 -8.56
N GLY A 37 6.04 10.42 -9.56
CA GLY A 37 6.37 10.47 -10.99
C GLY A 37 5.89 11.75 -11.69
N GLY A 38 5.45 12.75 -10.92
CA GLY A 38 4.75 13.95 -11.40
C GLY A 38 3.39 14.07 -10.72
N SER A 39 2.31 14.05 -11.50
CA SER A 39 0.93 14.08 -10.98
C SER A 39 0.41 12.72 -10.45
N HIS A 40 1.21 11.66 -10.60
CA HIS A 40 0.89 10.31 -10.17
C HIS A 40 2.05 9.75 -9.33
N TYR A 41 1.70 8.83 -8.44
CA TYR A 41 2.64 8.07 -7.64
C TYR A 41 2.73 6.66 -8.20
N VAL A 42 3.95 6.14 -8.28
CA VAL A 42 4.22 4.78 -8.76
C VAL A 42 4.72 3.97 -7.58
N GLN A 43 3.95 2.95 -7.22
CA GLN A 43 4.35 1.89 -6.31
C GLN A 43 5.00 0.78 -7.13
N ARG A 44 6.17 0.30 -6.69
CA ARG A 44 6.77 -0.90 -7.25
C ARG A 44 6.42 -2.09 -6.38
N LEU A 45 5.87 -3.12 -7.00
CA LEU A 45 5.51 -4.37 -6.34
C LEU A 45 6.64 -5.39 -6.50
N PRO A 46 6.80 -6.31 -5.54
CA PRO A 46 7.81 -7.37 -5.58
C PRO A 46 7.55 -8.36 -6.74
N ASP A 47 6.29 -8.53 -7.14
CA ASP A 47 5.85 -9.31 -8.31
C ASP A 47 6.33 -8.71 -9.66
N GLY A 48 7.03 -7.58 -9.64
CA GLY A 48 7.44 -6.84 -10.84
C GLY A 48 6.34 -5.98 -11.45
N ARG A 49 5.13 -6.03 -10.90
CA ARG A 49 4.03 -5.11 -11.23
C ARG A 49 4.30 -3.71 -10.68
N LYS A 50 3.62 -2.72 -11.27
CA LYS A 50 3.68 -1.33 -10.81
C LYS A 50 2.26 -0.79 -10.66
N ASN A 51 1.94 -0.31 -9.47
CA ASN A 51 0.66 0.35 -9.20
C ASN A 51 0.81 1.85 -9.39
N THR A 52 -0.06 2.45 -10.21
CA THR A 52 -0.05 3.89 -10.47
C THR A 52 -1.20 4.54 -9.73
N ILE A 53 -0.90 5.26 -8.67
CA ILE A 53 -1.85 5.89 -7.77
C ILE A 53 -1.97 7.35 -8.13
N LYS A 54 -3.19 7.76 -8.50
CA LYS A 54 -3.50 9.17 -8.73
C LYS A 54 -3.86 9.82 -7.40
N ARG A 55 -3.09 10.84 -7.01
CA ARG A 55 -3.43 11.72 -5.89
C ARG A 55 -4.45 12.76 -6.38
N GLU A 56 -5.66 12.74 -5.83
CA GLU A 56 -6.66 13.81 -6.04
C GLU A 56 -6.76 14.67 -4.77
N GLY A 57 -5.83 15.64 -4.66
CA GLY A 57 -5.73 16.51 -3.49
C GLY A 57 -5.22 15.73 -2.26
N ASP A 58 -5.98 15.76 -1.17
CA ASP A 58 -5.63 15.05 0.08
C ASP A 58 -6.18 13.62 0.13
N LYS A 59 -7.12 13.30 -0.77
CA LYS A 59 -7.84 12.03 -0.76
C LYS A 59 -7.25 11.07 -1.78
N VAL A 60 -7.21 9.81 -1.37
CA VAL A 60 -6.91 8.68 -2.24
C VAL A 60 -8.18 7.88 -2.47
N LYS A 61 -8.37 7.36 -3.68
CA LYS A 61 -9.55 6.56 -3.99
C LYS A 61 -9.45 5.19 -3.33
N LYS A 62 -10.59 4.66 -2.88
CA LYS A 62 -10.65 3.37 -2.15
C LYS A 62 -9.92 2.23 -2.88
N TRP A 63 -9.98 2.21 -4.21
CA TRP A 63 -9.38 1.15 -5.01
C TRP A 63 -7.86 1.20 -4.97
N TYR A 64 -7.26 2.39 -4.95
CA TYR A 64 -5.82 2.55 -4.79
C TYR A 64 -5.36 2.10 -3.41
N VAL A 65 -6.17 2.33 -2.38
CA VAL A 65 -5.89 1.81 -1.03
C VAL A 65 -5.94 0.29 -1.04
N GLN A 66 -6.95 -0.30 -1.67
CA GLN A 66 -7.07 -1.76 -1.79
C GLN A 66 -5.89 -2.37 -2.56
N ASP A 67 -5.49 -1.76 -3.68
CA ASP A 67 -4.33 -2.17 -4.49
C ASP A 67 -3.04 -2.24 -3.65
N VAL A 68 -2.80 -1.20 -2.83
CA VAL A 68 -1.63 -1.13 -1.95
C VAL A 68 -1.72 -2.16 -0.82
N VAL A 69 -2.90 -2.35 -0.23
CA VAL A 69 -3.11 -3.36 0.82
C VAL A 69 -2.88 -4.76 0.27
N GLU A 70 -3.46 -5.09 -0.87
CA GLU A 70 -3.31 -6.39 -1.53
C GLU A 70 -1.84 -6.67 -1.85
N ALA A 71 -1.12 -5.66 -2.38
CA ALA A 71 0.32 -5.71 -2.58
C ALA A 71 1.12 -6.00 -1.30
N ILE A 72 0.77 -5.35 -0.18
CA ILE A 72 1.42 -5.57 1.11
C ILE A 72 1.13 -6.98 1.63
N GLU A 73 -0.11 -7.46 1.51
CA GLU A 73 -0.49 -8.82 1.91
C GLU A 73 0.27 -9.86 1.08
N MET A 74 0.35 -9.65 -0.24
CA MET A 74 1.07 -10.55 -1.15
C MET A 74 2.58 -10.56 -0.83
N PHE A 75 3.18 -9.41 -0.51
CA PHE A 75 4.58 -9.33 -0.07
C PHE A 75 4.80 -10.06 1.26
N SER A 76 3.91 -9.83 2.24
CA SER A 76 4.01 -10.46 3.57
C SER A 76 3.83 -11.98 3.52
N HIS A 77 3.07 -12.49 2.54
CA HIS A 77 2.84 -13.93 2.38
C HIS A 77 3.95 -14.64 1.58
N THR A 78 4.72 -13.90 0.77
CA THR A 78 5.80 -14.49 -0.05
C THR A 78 7.02 -14.90 0.80
N GLU A 79 7.11 -14.47 2.06
CA GLU A 79 8.13 -14.98 3.00
C GLU A 79 7.77 -16.35 3.60
N GLU A 80 6.59 -16.88 3.28
CA GLU A 80 6.13 -18.20 3.75
C GLU A 80 5.87 -19.13 2.55
N GLU A 81 6.95 -19.53 1.85
CA GLU A 81 6.95 -20.77 1.06
C GLU A 81 7.93 -21.77 1.69
N PRO A 82 7.59 -23.06 1.62
CA PRO A 82 7.75 -23.99 2.74
C PRO A 82 9.06 -24.76 2.62
N ASN A 83 9.61 -25.05 3.79
CA ASN A 83 10.66 -26.05 3.94
C ASN A 83 10.03 -27.42 3.61
N GLU A 84 10.21 -27.92 2.39
CA GLU A 84 9.92 -29.32 2.01
C GLU A 84 11.23 -30.06 1.66
#